data_AF-A0A554M5Y5-F1
#
_entry.id   AF-A0A554M5Y5-F1
#
_cell.length_a   1.000
_cell.length_b   1.000
_cell.length_c   1.000
_cell.angle_alpha   90.00
_cell.angle_beta   90.00
_cell.angle_gamma   90.00
#
_symmetry.space_group_name_H-M   'P 1'
#
loop_
_entity.id
_entity.type
_entity.pdbx_description
1 polymer ?
#
loop_
_entity_poly.entity_id
_entity_poly.type
_entity_poly.pdbx_seq_one_letter_code
_entity_poly.pdbx_strand_id
1 'polypeptide(L)'
;MRLNTSRITSIIFFYRKFMRTHNGRCSLERLALRASATITLAALLFVSSADIAFAATRYWVGKNNTAADYTRWESLSNWSATSGGATGATIPTAADIAIFDSKGGRNAEIRSNVSVLGLVITSSSTGSILQGTGRLAIGTSGWRVGSGRFIGGNAPIALSGSYTQTGGIVTGLMHTLAVSGSLSITKVGTYSTFTSTGTIVLDGNADQNFTVGANVTKSFKNLTIRNVGTGTSDDIVVDVNGGLFLSGALTITQGNLDLSTNDMALVTDRGITLADSSDASLTTDSNVTASGTILVNDAATITVTAGTWTLNDRGDQDVDLDGQSLYNLTINNNGGGTDDDIVIAGGTLAVSNDLVVTLGNLDLVTNALSLDVNDDVTIAGTAQATLAGGTMNIGGDLTLNTNGSFSQNTGTATFDGTSQTISGSLVFLNLTKDTATSDTLTFSTSDSITVSNSITLYGSAGSTLSIRSSVAGTRWNLQAPSTQTVAGVDVKDSRVTNSSNSMVCKSRCVDSGNNLNWVLFATATTTTTSDGSTGGTSGSGGGGRRSGSGGGGTTSTTKATTEKKVETKAKATPDAKGGPEVKTKTKVQSKAAERKAARAAKVAPAKSKAATRAAARRNAKK
;
A
#
# COMPACT_ATOMS: atom_id res chain seq x y z
N MET A 1 14.37 -6.94 60.99
CA MET A 1 13.98 -8.23 61.61
C MET A 1 15.26 -9.03 61.84
N ARG A 2 15.67 -9.27 63.11
CA ARG A 2 16.92 -9.96 63.45
C ARG A 2 16.79 -11.46 63.10
N LEU A 3 17.38 -11.91 61.98
CA LEU A 3 17.53 -13.34 61.71
C LEU A 3 18.67 -13.92 62.55
N ASN A 4 18.38 -15.07 63.14
CA ASN A 4 19.08 -15.70 64.25
C ASN A 4 20.37 -16.41 63.77
N THR A 5 21.52 -15.75 63.92
CA THR A 5 22.89 -16.24 63.62
C THR A 5 23.27 -17.56 64.32
N SER A 6 22.52 -17.95 65.36
CA SER A 6 22.73 -19.21 66.09
C SER A 6 22.39 -20.46 65.26
N ARG A 7 21.42 -20.40 64.34
CA ARG A 7 21.01 -21.56 63.53
C ARG A 7 21.97 -21.88 62.39
N ILE A 8 22.59 -20.86 61.79
CA ILE A 8 23.56 -21.03 60.68
C ILE A 8 24.85 -21.68 61.19
N THR A 9 25.32 -21.27 62.37
CA THR A 9 26.55 -21.81 62.98
C THR A 9 26.40 -23.29 63.36
N SER A 10 25.20 -23.70 63.83
CA SER A 10 24.92 -25.09 64.20
C SER A 10 24.87 -26.03 62.98
N ILE A 11 24.35 -25.57 61.85
CA ILE A 11 24.32 -26.33 60.59
C ILE A 11 25.74 -26.53 60.02
N ILE A 12 26.57 -25.49 60.06
CA ILE A 12 27.98 -25.56 59.61
C ILE A 12 28.80 -26.51 60.50
N PHE A 13 28.54 -26.52 61.82
CA PHE A 13 29.24 -27.39 62.76
C PHE A 13 28.87 -28.87 62.58
N PHE A 14 27.58 -29.15 62.33
CA PHE A 14 27.11 -30.51 62.03
C PHE A 14 27.72 -31.04 60.72
N TYR A 15 27.84 -30.18 59.70
CA TYR A 15 28.47 -30.50 58.42
C TYR A 15 29.97 -30.80 58.54
N ARG A 16 30.70 -30.03 59.36
CA ARG A 16 32.14 -30.27 59.64
C ARG A 16 32.38 -31.60 60.37
N LYS A 17 31.47 -32.01 61.27
CA LYS A 17 31.58 -33.27 62.02
C LYS A 17 31.29 -34.48 61.13
N PHE A 18 30.28 -34.39 60.27
CA PHE A 18 29.92 -35.45 59.30
C PHE A 18 31.06 -35.71 58.28
N MET A 19 31.76 -34.66 57.86
CA MET A 19 32.86 -34.75 56.89
C MET A 19 34.16 -35.36 57.46
N ARG A 20 34.36 -35.39 58.79
CA ARG A 20 35.60 -35.92 59.40
C ARG A 20 35.62 -37.43 59.62
N THR A 21 34.47 -38.10 59.61
CA THR A 21 34.36 -39.52 59.98
C THR A 21 34.60 -40.52 58.84
N HIS A 22 34.74 -40.10 57.58
CA HIS A 22 34.78 -41.02 56.43
C HIS A 22 35.95 -40.75 55.48
N ASN A 23 37.18 -40.96 55.96
CA ASN A 23 38.38 -41.03 55.13
C ASN A 23 38.77 -42.51 54.91
N GLY A 24 38.24 -43.09 53.84
CA GLY A 24 38.58 -44.45 53.40
C GLY A 24 37.99 -44.77 52.03
N ARG A 25 38.89 -44.81 51.02
CA ARG A 25 38.80 -45.32 49.63
C ARG A 25 37.77 -44.68 48.66
N CYS A 26 38.26 -44.39 47.45
CA CYS A 26 37.57 -43.75 46.32
C CYS A 26 36.43 -44.59 45.73
N SER A 27 35.28 -43.96 45.47
CA SER A 27 34.35 -44.38 44.39
C SER A 27 33.65 -43.15 43.81
N LEU A 28 33.43 -43.17 42.49
CA LEU A 28 32.82 -42.11 41.67
C LEU A 28 31.46 -41.62 42.22
N GLU A 29 30.74 -42.49 42.91
CA GLU A 29 29.43 -42.21 43.52
C GLU A 29 29.51 -41.14 44.62
N ARG A 30 30.61 -41.07 45.38
CA ARG A 30 30.82 -40.06 46.42
C ARG A 30 31.10 -38.68 45.83
N LEU A 31 31.66 -38.61 44.62
CA LEU A 31 31.86 -37.37 43.89
C LEU A 31 30.53 -36.84 43.35
N ALA A 32 29.67 -37.74 42.84
CA ALA A 32 28.33 -37.39 42.36
C ALA A 32 27.41 -36.92 43.49
N LEU A 33 27.44 -37.56 44.67
CA LEU A 33 26.64 -37.15 45.83
C LEU A 33 27.12 -35.80 46.42
N ARG A 34 28.44 -35.57 46.45
CA ARG A 34 29.02 -34.28 46.86
C ARG A 34 28.68 -33.17 45.88
N ALA A 35 28.79 -33.42 44.58
CA ALA A 35 28.42 -32.47 43.54
C ALA A 35 26.93 -32.12 43.61
N SER A 36 26.05 -33.13 43.74
CA SER A 36 24.60 -32.93 43.89
C SER A 36 24.27 -32.07 45.11
N ALA A 37 24.82 -32.38 46.29
CA ALA A 37 24.60 -31.61 47.50
C ALA A 37 25.10 -30.16 47.42
N THR A 38 26.25 -29.89 46.77
CA THR A 38 26.72 -28.52 46.52
C THR A 38 25.86 -27.78 45.51
N ILE A 39 25.33 -28.46 44.48
CA ILE A 39 24.43 -27.86 43.49
C ILE A 39 23.09 -27.52 44.15
N THR A 40 22.55 -28.39 45.01
CA THR A 40 21.30 -28.11 45.74
C THR A 40 21.47 -26.99 46.76
N LEU A 41 22.60 -26.93 47.47
CA LEU A 41 22.88 -25.86 48.43
C LEU A 41 23.14 -24.52 47.72
N ALA A 42 23.82 -24.53 46.58
CA ALA A 42 23.99 -23.36 45.72
C ALA A 42 22.64 -22.89 45.16
N ALA A 43 21.76 -23.81 44.73
CA ALA A 43 20.41 -23.48 44.29
C ALA A 43 19.53 -22.91 45.42
N LEU A 44 19.61 -23.47 46.65
CA LEU A 44 18.89 -22.93 47.81
C LEU A 44 19.42 -21.55 48.21
N LEU A 45 20.74 -21.34 48.15
CA LEU A 45 21.36 -20.02 48.37
C LEU A 45 20.94 -19.03 47.29
N PHE A 46 20.86 -19.44 46.03
CA PHE A 46 20.42 -18.63 44.89
C PHE A 46 18.94 -18.23 44.99
N VAL A 47 18.08 -19.15 45.45
CA VAL A 47 16.66 -18.87 45.72
C VAL A 47 16.49 -17.97 46.96
N SER A 48 17.39 -18.06 47.95
CA SER A 48 17.37 -17.19 49.14
C SER A 48 17.99 -15.81 48.93
N SER A 49 18.76 -15.62 47.86
CA SER A 49 19.32 -14.32 47.44
C SER A 49 18.49 -13.63 46.36
N ALA A 50 17.40 -14.24 45.90
CA ALA A 50 16.41 -13.53 45.12
C ALA A 50 15.68 -12.58 46.07
N ASP A 51 15.99 -11.28 45.98
CA ASP A 51 15.17 -10.24 46.59
C ASP A 51 13.75 -10.37 46.02
N ILE A 52 12.85 -11.01 46.78
CA ILE A 52 11.43 -11.00 46.48
C ILE A 52 10.94 -9.59 46.79
N ALA A 53 11.07 -8.69 45.81
CA ALA A 53 10.52 -7.35 45.89
C ALA A 53 8.99 -7.47 45.97
N PHE A 54 8.42 -7.21 47.15
CA PHE A 54 6.97 -7.10 47.31
C PHE A 54 6.48 -5.90 46.54
N ALA A 55 5.46 -6.09 45.69
CA ALA A 55 4.82 -4.99 44.97
C ALA A 55 4.32 -3.92 45.95
N ALA A 56 4.79 -2.69 45.79
CA ALA A 56 4.40 -1.58 46.62
C ALA A 56 3.98 -0.35 45.79
N THR A 57 3.15 0.50 46.39
CA THR A 57 2.84 1.82 45.84
C THR A 57 3.78 2.86 46.46
N ARG A 58 4.31 3.75 45.62
CA ARG A 58 5.25 4.81 46.03
C ARG A 58 4.78 6.15 45.51
N TYR A 59 4.67 7.11 46.42
CA TYR A 59 4.19 8.45 46.13
C TYR A 59 5.35 9.42 46.03
N TRP A 60 5.40 10.17 44.93
CA TRP A 60 6.35 11.26 44.76
C TRP A 60 5.97 12.41 45.70
N VAL A 61 6.93 12.86 46.51
CA VAL A 61 6.77 14.04 47.39
C VAL A 61 7.79 15.13 47.12
N GLY A 62 8.93 14.81 46.51
CA GLY A 62 9.97 15.79 46.13
C GLY A 62 10.53 16.60 47.32
N LYS A 63 10.57 16.02 48.52
CA LYS A 63 11.00 16.69 49.76
C LYS A 63 12.38 16.16 50.21
N ASN A 64 13.45 16.91 49.98
CA ASN A 64 14.76 16.70 50.63
C ASN A 64 15.27 17.97 51.34
N ASN A 65 16.53 17.99 51.77
CA ASN A 65 17.10 18.98 52.68
C ASN A 65 18.06 19.95 51.93
N THR A 66 18.27 19.74 50.63
CA THR A 66 19.20 20.49 49.77
C THR A 66 18.67 20.65 48.34
N ALA A 67 18.95 21.80 47.71
CA ALA A 67 18.40 22.22 46.41
C ALA A 67 18.66 21.24 45.24
N ALA A 68 19.78 20.51 45.26
CA ALA A 68 20.25 19.69 44.14
C ALA A 68 19.51 18.36 43.97
N ASP A 69 18.81 17.88 45.00
CA ASP A 69 18.19 16.54 45.01
C ASP A 69 16.66 16.56 44.94
N TYR A 70 16.00 17.73 45.03
CA TYR A 70 14.54 17.81 45.09
C TYR A 70 13.80 17.26 43.87
N THR A 71 14.47 17.26 42.72
CA THR A 71 13.89 16.78 41.46
C THR A 71 14.36 15.37 41.11
N ARG A 72 15.31 14.80 41.82
CA ARG A 72 15.96 13.55 41.39
C ARG A 72 15.09 12.32 41.65
N TRP A 73 14.74 11.56 40.60
CA TRP A 73 13.99 10.30 40.73
C TRP A 73 14.69 9.29 41.66
N GLU A 74 16.01 9.17 41.56
CA GLU A 74 16.79 8.15 42.29
C GLU A 74 17.07 8.52 43.75
N SER A 75 16.45 9.56 44.30
CA SER A 75 16.61 9.94 45.71
C SER A 75 15.50 9.33 46.57
N LEU A 76 15.86 8.48 47.54
CA LEU A 76 14.94 7.89 48.53
C LEU A 76 14.14 8.97 49.28
N SER A 77 14.74 10.15 49.52
CA SER A 77 14.07 11.26 50.19
C SER A 77 12.87 11.80 49.41
N ASN A 78 12.79 11.58 48.09
CA ASN A 78 11.67 12.07 47.29
C ASN A 78 10.47 11.13 47.24
N TRP A 79 10.56 9.95 47.87
CA TRP A 79 9.51 8.94 47.87
C TRP A 79 8.89 8.74 49.25
N SER A 80 7.58 8.49 49.26
CA SER A 80 6.77 8.16 50.44
C SER A 80 5.96 6.89 50.21
N ALA A 81 5.66 6.16 51.29
CA ALA A 81 4.76 5.00 51.26
C ALA A 81 3.27 5.39 51.17
N THR A 82 2.93 6.65 51.49
CA THR A 82 1.57 7.19 51.44
C THR A 82 1.54 8.57 50.80
N SER A 83 0.40 8.98 50.24
CA SER A 83 0.22 10.31 49.64
C SER A 83 0.56 11.43 50.62
N GLY A 84 1.52 12.29 50.27
CA GLY A 84 1.99 13.41 51.10
C GLY A 84 2.72 13.04 52.40
N GLY A 85 2.95 11.74 52.63
CA GLY A 85 3.53 11.18 53.85
C GLY A 85 5.02 11.48 54.07
N ALA A 86 5.60 10.77 55.03
CA ALA A 86 7.02 10.90 55.39
C ALA A 86 7.94 10.47 54.23
N THR A 87 9.06 11.18 54.11
CA THR A 87 10.10 10.91 53.10
C THR A 87 10.95 9.70 53.47
N GLY A 88 11.68 9.15 52.51
CA GLY A 88 12.65 8.07 52.74
C GLY A 88 12.11 6.67 52.44
N ALA A 89 11.00 6.56 51.71
CA ALA A 89 10.57 5.26 51.18
C ALA A 89 11.54 4.76 50.10
N THR A 90 11.44 3.46 49.76
CA THR A 90 12.25 2.88 48.70
C THR A 90 11.94 3.51 47.34
N ILE A 91 12.96 3.62 46.48
CA ILE A 91 12.77 4.01 45.07
C ILE A 91 11.90 2.93 44.39
N PRO A 92 10.88 3.31 43.59
CA PRO A 92 10.06 2.37 42.87
C PRO A 92 10.91 1.50 41.92
N THR A 93 10.68 0.19 41.97
CA THR A 93 11.28 -0.83 41.10
C THR A 93 10.25 -1.40 40.13
N ALA A 94 10.65 -2.36 39.29
CA ALA A 94 9.76 -3.00 38.30
C ALA A 94 8.54 -3.71 38.92
N ALA A 95 8.52 -3.97 40.22
CA ALA A 95 7.37 -4.51 40.95
C ALA A 95 6.42 -3.43 41.49
N ASP A 96 6.81 -2.15 41.47
CA ASP A 96 6.16 -1.06 42.19
C ASP A 96 5.40 -0.11 41.26
N ILE A 97 4.33 0.51 41.78
CA ILE A 97 3.63 1.59 41.09
C ILE A 97 4.12 2.94 41.62
N ALA A 98 4.62 3.79 40.73
CA ALA A 98 4.99 5.16 41.02
C ALA A 98 3.81 6.11 40.79
N ILE A 99 3.45 6.91 41.80
CA ILE A 99 2.30 7.81 41.77
C ILE A 99 2.73 9.27 41.99
N PHE A 100 2.26 10.13 41.10
CA PHE A 100 2.34 11.59 41.19
C PHE A 100 0.94 12.15 41.42
N ASP A 101 0.74 12.82 42.56
CA ASP A 101 -0.55 13.39 42.94
C ASP A 101 -0.43 14.86 43.37
N SER A 102 -1.53 15.43 43.89
CA SER A 102 -1.58 16.82 44.35
C SER A 102 -0.66 17.14 45.53
N LYS A 103 -0.12 16.13 46.22
CA LYS A 103 0.80 16.30 47.37
C LYS A 103 2.27 16.30 46.94
N GLY A 104 2.55 15.91 45.70
CA GLY A 104 3.88 15.81 45.09
C GLY A 104 4.18 16.85 44.01
N GLY A 105 3.58 18.05 44.04
CA GLY A 105 3.60 19.06 42.96
C GLY A 105 4.96 19.66 42.54
N ARG A 106 6.07 19.01 42.86
CA ARG A 106 7.44 19.37 42.44
C ARG A 106 7.85 18.56 41.23
N ASN A 107 8.75 19.13 40.42
CA ASN A 107 9.25 18.44 39.24
C ASN A 107 10.06 17.19 39.62
N ALA A 108 9.99 16.16 38.80
CA ALA A 108 10.86 14.99 38.84
C ALA A 108 11.70 14.91 37.57
N GLU A 109 12.94 14.47 37.71
CA GLU A 109 13.92 14.29 36.66
C GLU A 109 14.41 12.84 36.71
N ILE A 110 14.22 12.13 35.61
CA ILE A 110 14.72 10.77 35.39
C ILE A 110 16.08 10.91 34.71
N ARG A 111 17.17 10.71 35.46
CA ARG A 111 18.55 10.91 34.96
C ARG A 111 19.25 9.60 34.62
N SER A 112 18.67 8.47 34.99
CA SER A 112 19.17 7.12 34.72
C SER A 112 18.03 6.19 34.31
N ASN A 113 18.35 4.93 33.99
CA ASN A 113 17.33 3.96 33.62
C ASN A 113 16.38 3.69 34.79
N VAL A 114 15.08 3.77 34.52
CA VAL A 114 14.02 3.51 35.50
C VAL A 114 13.15 2.37 35.00
N SER A 115 12.71 1.51 35.92
CA SER A 115 11.73 0.45 35.64
C SER A 115 10.71 0.42 36.76
N VAL A 116 9.43 0.52 36.41
CA VAL A 116 8.29 0.48 37.34
C VAL A 116 7.22 -0.49 36.83
N LEU A 117 6.40 -1.05 37.71
CA LEU A 117 5.22 -1.83 37.30
C LEU A 117 4.18 -0.93 36.62
N GLY A 118 4.02 0.30 37.11
CA GLY A 118 3.11 1.29 36.57
C GLY A 118 3.52 2.72 36.93
N LEU A 119 3.14 3.67 36.08
CA LEU A 119 3.34 5.11 36.33
C LEU A 119 1.99 5.81 36.28
N VAL A 120 1.62 6.50 37.36
CA VAL A 120 0.34 7.20 37.46
C VAL A 120 0.57 8.66 37.79
N ILE A 121 0.20 9.54 36.88
CA ILE A 121 0.04 10.97 37.13
C ILE A 121 -1.45 11.19 37.33
N THR A 122 -1.89 11.38 38.57
CA THR A 122 -3.32 11.56 38.87
C THR A 122 -3.85 12.87 38.26
N SER A 123 -5.17 13.01 38.13
CA SER A 123 -5.84 14.20 37.58
C SER A 123 -5.66 15.49 38.40
N SER A 124 -5.04 15.41 39.58
CA SER A 124 -4.79 16.55 40.46
C SER A 124 -3.31 16.91 40.58
N SER A 125 -2.43 16.22 39.84
CA SER A 125 -1.00 16.51 39.85
C SER A 125 -0.68 17.82 39.14
N THR A 126 0.25 18.59 39.70
CA THR A 126 0.71 19.89 39.18
C THR A 126 2.18 19.90 38.76
N GLY A 127 2.93 18.85 39.11
CA GLY A 127 4.37 18.75 38.81
C GLY A 127 4.66 18.31 37.38
N SER A 128 5.91 18.52 36.94
CA SER A 128 6.41 17.99 35.67
C SER A 128 7.34 16.80 35.89
N ILE A 129 7.27 15.79 35.03
CA ILE A 129 8.26 14.71 34.93
C ILE A 129 9.10 14.94 33.68
N LEU A 130 10.42 15.00 33.84
CA LEU A 130 11.38 15.25 32.78
C LEU A 130 12.24 14.00 32.60
N GLN A 131 12.16 13.39 31.43
CA GLN A 131 13.03 12.30 31.04
C GLN A 131 14.34 12.87 30.50
N GLY A 132 15.46 12.51 31.13
CA GLY A 132 16.80 12.71 30.60
C GLY A 132 17.15 11.65 29.57
N THR A 133 18.39 11.12 29.66
CA THR A 133 18.92 10.12 28.71
C THR A 133 18.65 8.67 29.11
N GLY A 134 18.00 8.44 30.26
CA GLY A 134 17.67 7.11 30.76
C GLY A 134 16.42 6.51 30.12
N ARG A 135 16.45 5.20 29.84
CA ARG A 135 15.27 4.44 29.41
C ARG A 135 14.24 4.41 30.53
N LEU A 136 12.97 4.62 30.18
CA LEU A 136 11.83 4.42 31.09
C LEU A 136 11.07 3.14 30.70
N ALA A 137 11.09 2.15 31.57
CA ALA A 137 10.31 0.92 31.42
C ALA A 137 9.10 0.95 32.35
N ILE A 138 7.91 0.68 31.81
CA ILE A 138 6.67 0.65 32.57
C ILE A 138 6.02 -0.71 32.32
N GLY A 139 5.69 -1.41 33.39
CA GLY A 139 5.15 -2.76 33.35
C GLY A 139 3.67 -2.82 32.99
N THR A 140 3.05 -3.94 33.33
CA THR A 140 1.68 -4.30 32.96
C THR A 140 0.60 -3.44 33.61
N SER A 141 0.91 -2.69 34.68
CA SER A 141 -0.05 -1.71 35.24
C SER A 141 -0.17 -0.45 34.37
N GLY A 142 0.71 -0.29 33.38
CA GLY A 142 0.61 0.73 32.35
C GLY A 142 0.96 2.13 32.83
N TRP A 143 0.75 3.09 31.92
CA TRP A 143 1.03 4.50 32.14
C TRP A 143 -0.26 5.30 32.07
N ARG A 144 -0.62 5.96 33.18
CA ARG A 144 -1.83 6.80 33.28
C ARG A 144 -1.47 8.26 33.48
N VAL A 145 -2.03 9.14 32.66
CA VAL A 145 -1.81 10.60 32.71
C VAL A 145 -3.15 11.32 32.82
N GLY A 146 -3.51 11.77 34.02
CA GLY A 146 -4.72 12.53 34.28
C GLY A 146 -4.52 14.05 34.24
N SER A 147 -3.32 14.54 34.55
CA SER A 147 -2.94 15.96 34.52
C SER A 147 -1.42 16.11 34.49
N GLY A 148 -0.90 17.30 34.82
CA GLY A 148 0.53 17.56 34.91
C GLY A 148 1.21 17.56 33.54
N ARG A 149 2.54 17.46 33.56
CA ARG A 149 3.35 17.47 32.33
C ARG A 149 4.38 16.37 32.35
N PHE A 150 4.47 15.61 31.27
CA PHE A 150 5.59 14.74 30.97
C PHE A 150 6.36 15.29 29.77
N ILE A 151 7.67 15.46 29.94
CA ILE A 151 8.60 15.87 28.90
C ILE A 151 9.56 14.72 28.68
N GLY A 152 9.44 14.06 27.53
CA GLY A 152 10.37 13.04 27.11
C GLY A 152 11.74 13.62 26.74
N GLY A 153 12.62 12.72 26.32
CA GLY A 153 13.90 13.07 25.72
C GLY A 153 14.21 12.18 24.52
N ASN A 154 15.51 11.97 24.29
CA ASN A 154 16.03 11.10 23.24
C ASN A 154 16.21 9.63 23.67
N ALA A 155 15.68 9.26 24.84
CA ALA A 155 15.74 7.89 25.35
C ALA A 155 14.41 7.14 25.13
N PRO A 156 14.45 5.81 24.93
CA PRO A 156 13.24 5.04 24.68
C PRO A 156 12.36 4.94 25.94
N ILE A 157 11.05 4.90 25.71
CA ILE A 157 10.02 4.57 26.70
C ILE A 157 9.34 3.29 26.22
N ALA A 158 9.22 2.29 27.10
CA ALA A 158 8.61 1.01 26.74
C ALA A 158 7.58 0.60 27.79
N LEU A 159 6.39 0.25 27.33
CA LEU A 159 5.26 -0.14 28.15
C LEU A 159 4.86 -1.58 27.80
N SER A 160 4.91 -2.50 28.76
CA SER A 160 4.32 -3.83 28.59
C SER A 160 2.82 -3.85 28.92
N GLY A 161 2.21 -2.68 29.12
CA GLY A 161 0.80 -2.48 29.40
C GLY A 161 0.27 -1.28 28.60
N SER A 162 -0.94 -0.84 28.90
CA SER A 162 -1.60 0.25 28.17
C SER A 162 -1.06 1.63 28.54
N TYR A 163 -1.15 2.56 27.58
CA TYR A 163 -1.06 4.00 27.82
C TYR A 163 -2.45 4.60 27.86
N THR A 164 -2.76 5.39 28.90
CA THR A 164 -4.03 6.10 29.01
C THR A 164 -3.81 7.53 29.47
N GLN A 165 -4.20 8.49 28.63
CA GLN A 165 -4.21 9.90 28.97
C GLN A 165 -5.64 10.43 28.96
N THR A 166 -6.04 11.14 30.01
CA THR A 166 -7.34 11.82 30.12
C THR A 166 -7.21 13.32 30.35
N GLY A 167 -5.98 13.80 30.56
CA GLY A 167 -5.64 15.22 30.66
C GLY A 167 -4.13 15.42 30.70
N GLY A 168 -3.67 16.67 30.90
CA GLY A 168 -2.25 16.97 30.99
C GLY A 168 -1.53 17.09 29.64
N ILE A 169 -0.21 17.21 29.69
CA ILE A 169 0.65 17.44 28.52
C ILE A 169 1.75 16.37 28.47
N VAL A 170 1.81 15.60 27.38
CA VAL A 170 2.92 14.67 27.08
C VAL A 170 3.58 15.10 25.78
N THR A 171 4.86 15.47 25.85
CA THR A 171 5.61 16.07 24.74
C THR A 171 7.06 15.64 24.76
N GLY A 172 7.83 15.92 23.71
CA GLY A 172 9.28 15.68 23.70
C GLY A 172 9.65 14.19 23.62
N LEU A 173 8.73 13.34 23.18
CA LEU A 173 9.02 11.93 22.89
C LEU A 173 9.81 11.86 21.57
N MET A 174 11.13 11.99 21.62
CA MET A 174 11.98 12.12 20.42
C MET A 174 12.50 10.77 19.89
N HIS A 175 12.54 9.74 20.74
CA HIS A 175 12.94 8.38 20.36
C HIS A 175 11.71 7.48 20.21
N THR A 176 11.72 6.30 20.83
CA THR A 176 10.68 5.28 20.67
C THR A 176 9.78 5.30 21.88
N LEU A 177 8.47 5.40 21.65
CA LEU A 177 7.43 5.01 22.61
C LEU A 177 6.88 3.66 22.14
N ALA A 178 7.32 2.56 22.77
CA ALA A 178 6.78 1.23 22.52
C ALA A 178 5.66 0.92 23.51
N VAL A 179 4.52 0.45 23.02
CA VAL A 179 3.34 0.13 23.82
C VAL A 179 2.82 -1.24 23.38
N SER A 180 2.81 -2.21 24.31
CA SER A 180 2.30 -3.55 24.04
C SER A 180 0.82 -3.72 24.42
N GLY A 181 0.25 -2.79 25.19
CA GLY A 181 -1.20 -2.68 25.40
C GLY A 181 -1.82 -1.56 24.55
N SER A 182 -3.12 -1.29 24.69
CA SER A 182 -3.77 -0.21 23.94
C SER A 182 -3.22 1.20 24.28
N LEU A 183 -3.23 2.08 23.29
CA LEU A 183 -2.85 3.49 23.38
C LEU A 183 -4.11 4.35 23.33
N SER A 184 -4.48 5.00 24.43
CA SER A 184 -5.67 5.86 24.50
C SER A 184 -5.33 7.26 24.98
N ILE A 185 -5.65 8.28 24.18
CA ILE A 185 -5.49 9.69 24.52
C ILE A 185 -6.84 10.38 24.39
N THR A 186 -7.46 10.71 25.50
CA THR A 186 -8.76 11.37 25.57
C THR A 186 -8.66 12.65 26.40
N LYS A 187 -9.78 13.37 26.50
CA LYS A 187 -9.90 14.57 27.30
C LYS A 187 -11.16 14.48 28.18
N VAL A 188 -10.94 14.44 29.49
CA VAL A 188 -12.00 14.52 30.52
C VAL A 188 -11.94 15.85 31.28
N GLY A 189 -10.79 16.55 31.25
CA GLY A 189 -10.57 17.85 31.90
C GLY A 189 -10.36 19.01 30.92
N THR A 190 -9.57 20.02 31.33
CA THR A 190 -9.38 21.27 30.58
C THR A 190 -8.60 21.10 29.27
N TYR A 191 -7.52 20.30 29.29
CA TYR A 191 -6.66 20.07 28.13
C TYR A 191 -6.06 18.66 28.17
N SER A 192 -5.79 18.12 26.99
CA SER A 192 -5.01 16.91 26.78
C SER A 192 -4.14 17.14 25.54
N THR A 193 -2.84 17.09 25.71
CA THR A 193 -1.87 17.28 24.63
C THR A 193 -0.94 16.09 24.57
N PHE A 194 -0.76 15.52 23.38
CA PHE A 194 0.16 14.43 23.12
C PHE A 194 0.94 14.70 21.85
N THR A 195 2.26 14.85 21.94
CA THR A 195 3.11 15.05 20.76
C THR A 195 4.29 14.09 20.79
N SER A 196 4.48 13.36 19.69
CA SER A 196 5.60 12.46 19.48
C SER A 196 6.35 12.84 18.21
N THR A 197 7.60 13.27 18.36
CA THR A 197 8.50 13.57 17.24
C THR A 197 9.42 12.41 16.89
N GLY A 198 9.33 11.32 17.65
CA GLY A 198 9.98 10.06 17.37
C GLY A 198 9.00 9.03 16.78
N THR A 199 9.17 7.78 17.16
CA THR A 199 8.39 6.64 16.63
C THR A 199 7.52 6.05 17.71
N ILE A 200 6.21 5.97 17.46
CA ILE A 200 5.30 5.15 18.26
C ILE A 200 5.36 3.73 17.71
N VAL A 201 5.53 2.75 18.58
CA VAL A 201 5.54 1.33 18.21
C VAL A 201 4.41 0.64 18.95
N LEU A 202 3.52 -0.02 18.22
CA LEU A 202 2.49 -0.89 18.77
C LEU A 202 2.96 -2.34 18.58
N ASP A 203 3.34 -2.99 19.67
CA ASP A 203 4.04 -4.29 19.69
C ASP A 203 3.37 -5.32 20.61
N GLY A 204 2.05 -5.24 20.75
CA GLY A 204 1.25 -6.16 21.53
C GLY A 204 1.27 -7.59 21.00
N ASN A 205 0.93 -8.53 21.88
CA ASN A 205 0.66 -9.93 21.56
C ASN A 205 -0.83 -10.27 21.56
N ALA A 206 -1.65 -9.23 21.63
CA ALA A 206 -3.10 -9.24 21.54
C ALA A 206 -3.49 -7.95 20.80
N ASP A 207 -4.73 -7.90 20.34
CA ASP A 207 -5.27 -6.75 19.63
C ASP A 207 -5.12 -5.48 20.47
N GLN A 208 -4.71 -4.38 19.82
CA GLN A 208 -4.53 -3.08 20.45
C GLN A 208 -5.45 -2.05 19.81
N ASN A 209 -5.99 -1.18 20.66
CA ASN A 209 -6.68 0.01 20.17
C ASN A 209 -5.72 1.20 20.19
N PHE A 210 -5.69 1.95 19.09
CA PHE A 210 -5.08 3.28 19.04
C PHE A 210 -6.18 4.33 18.97
N THR A 211 -6.55 4.86 20.14
CA THR A 211 -7.65 5.81 20.30
C THR A 211 -7.15 7.22 20.63
N VAL A 212 -7.65 8.22 19.91
CA VAL A 212 -7.49 9.63 20.25
C VAL A 212 -8.82 10.35 20.16
N GLY A 213 -9.34 10.79 21.31
CA GLY A 213 -10.64 11.45 21.40
C GLY A 213 -10.64 12.87 20.81
N ALA A 214 -11.86 13.42 20.68
CA ALA A 214 -12.06 14.80 20.25
C ALA A 214 -11.41 15.82 21.19
N ASN A 215 -11.07 16.99 20.64
CA ASN A 215 -10.50 18.12 21.38
C ASN A 215 -9.14 17.84 22.07
N VAL A 216 -8.40 16.85 21.56
CA VAL A 216 -7.00 16.56 21.95
C VAL A 216 -6.06 17.28 20.97
N THR A 217 -5.07 18.00 21.49
CA THR A 217 -3.94 18.49 20.69
C THR A 217 -2.98 17.33 20.45
N LYS A 218 -2.85 16.88 19.20
CA LYS A 218 -2.08 15.69 18.84
C LYS A 218 -1.07 15.96 17.74
N SER A 219 0.10 15.33 17.80
CA SER A 219 0.98 15.17 16.64
C SER A 219 1.75 13.85 16.71
N PHE A 220 1.85 13.20 15.56
CA PHE A 220 2.55 11.94 15.38
C PHE A 220 3.53 12.09 14.22
N LYS A 221 4.77 11.64 14.41
CA LYS A 221 5.76 11.59 13.34
C LYS A 221 5.76 10.23 12.66
N ASN A 222 6.28 9.21 13.33
CA ASN A 222 6.30 7.86 12.78
C ASN A 222 5.43 6.91 13.59
N LEU A 223 4.77 5.99 12.90
CA LEU A 223 4.06 4.87 13.50
C LEU A 223 4.66 3.56 12.96
N THR A 224 4.96 2.63 13.85
CA THR A 224 5.38 1.29 13.48
C THR A 224 4.47 0.25 14.12
N ILE A 225 3.92 -0.63 13.31
CA ILE A 225 3.13 -1.77 13.74
C ILE A 225 4.04 -3.01 13.76
N ARG A 226 4.10 -3.65 14.92
CA ARG A 226 4.84 -4.89 15.18
C ARG A 226 4.01 -5.84 16.03
N ASN A 227 2.69 -5.72 15.95
CA ASN A 227 1.78 -6.53 16.73
C ASN A 227 1.89 -7.98 16.25
N VAL A 228 1.87 -8.91 17.19
CA VAL A 228 2.00 -10.36 16.97
C VAL A 228 0.79 -11.11 17.53
N GLY A 229 -0.31 -10.39 17.73
CA GLY A 229 -1.61 -10.90 18.10
C GLY A 229 -2.04 -12.03 17.17
N THR A 230 -2.83 -12.93 17.71
CA THR A 230 -3.40 -14.02 16.93
C THR A 230 -4.89 -14.06 17.22
N GLY A 231 -5.74 -14.08 16.19
CA GLY A 231 -7.11 -14.56 16.32
C GLY A 231 -8.24 -13.62 15.91
N THR A 232 -7.97 -12.43 15.39
CA THR A 232 -8.96 -11.57 14.73
C THR A 232 -8.41 -11.10 13.37
N SER A 233 -9.26 -10.46 12.55
CA SER A 233 -8.82 -9.85 11.29
C SER A 233 -7.92 -8.63 11.52
N ASP A 234 -7.94 -8.07 12.74
CA ASP A 234 -7.47 -6.71 13.04
C ASP A 234 -6.63 -6.70 14.33
N ASP A 235 -5.32 -6.68 14.20
CA ASP A 235 -4.43 -6.56 15.35
C ASP A 235 -4.41 -5.15 15.92
N ILE A 236 -4.57 -4.13 15.08
CA ILE A 236 -4.60 -2.73 15.48
C ILE A 236 -5.85 -2.06 14.92
N VAL A 237 -6.76 -1.67 15.80
CA VAL A 237 -7.94 -0.86 15.43
C VAL A 237 -7.68 0.61 15.76
N VAL A 238 -7.80 1.48 14.76
CA VAL A 238 -7.54 2.92 14.90
C VAL A 238 -8.83 3.71 15.05
N ASP A 239 -8.89 4.57 16.08
CA ASP A 239 -9.97 5.54 16.31
C ASP A 239 -9.35 6.89 16.71
N VAL A 240 -8.81 7.61 15.73
CA VAL A 240 -8.19 8.92 15.92
C VAL A 240 -9.14 10.00 15.39
N ASN A 241 -9.72 10.79 16.28
CA ASN A 241 -10.65 11.84 15.90
C ASN A 241 -10.04 12.79 14.84
N GLY A 242 -10.67 12.85 13.66
CA GLY A 242 -10.21 13.70 12.56
C GLY A 242 -9.13 13.10 11.66
N GLY A 243 -8.76 11.82 11.82
CA GLY A 243 -7.82 11.12 10.93
C GLY A 243 -6.47 10.80 11.58
N LEU A 244 -5.83 9.74 11.09
CA LEU A 244 -4.46 9.35 11.45
C LEU A 244 -3.46 10.12 10.58
N PHE A 245 -2.90 11.21 11.11
CA PHE A 245 -1.95 12.07 10.38
C PHE A 245 -0.53 11.89 10.90
N LEU A 246 0.36 11.45 10.01
CA LEU A 246 1.77 11.17 10.27
C LEU A 246 2.65 12.14 9.46
N SER A 247 3.38 13.01 10.15
CA SER A 247 4.40 13.88 9.53
C SER A 247 5.67 13.11 9.09
N GLY A 248 5.67 11.81 9.29
CA GLY A 248 6.72 10.86 8.93
C GLY A 248 6.11 9.64 8.23
N ALA A 249 6.70 8.48 8.49
CA ALA A 249 6.34 7.24 7.79
C ALA A 249 5.41 6.35 8.63
N LEU A 250 4.58 5.58 7.92
CA LEU A 250 3.93 4.39 8.45
C LEU A 250 4.76 3.15 8.08
N THR A 251 5.04 2.29 9.05
CA THR A 251 5.71 1.02 8.79
C THR A 251 4.99 -0.13 9.47
N ILE A 252 4.61 -1.15 8.73
CA ILE A 252 3.97 -2.36 9.25
C ILE A 252 4.95 -3.50 9.03
N THR A 253 5.54 -4.00 10.11
CA THR A 253 6.48 -5.13 10.02
C THR A 253 5.85 -6.45 10.37
N GLN A 254 4.81 -6.42 11.20
CA GLN A 254 3.97 -7.54 11.57
C GLN A 254 2.65 -6.98 12.10
N GLY A 255 1.57 -7.68 11.78
CA GLY A 255 0.22 -7.42 12.24
C GLY A 255 -0.62 -6.56 11.30
N ASN A 256 -1.93 -6.68 11.46
CA ASN A 256 -2.94 -6.05 10.62
C ASN A 256 -3.31 -4.66 11.15
N LEU A 257 -3.06 -3.60 10.37
CA LEU A 257 -3.55 -2.27 10.67
C LEU A 257 -4.93 -2.07 10.03
N ASP A 258 -5.94 -1.93 10.87
CA ASP A 258 -7.31 -1.68 10.45
C ASP A 258 -7.71 -0.21 10.64
N LEU A 259 -7.99 0.42 9.50
CA LEU A 259 -8.57 1.76 9.42
C LEU A 259 -10.08 1.72 9.11
N SER A 260 -10.61 0.58 8.68
CA SER A 260 -11.99 0.44 8.20
C SER A 260 -13.04 0.33 9.31
N THR A 261 -12.71 -0.24 10.48
CA THR A 261 -13.68 -0.30 11.59
C THR A 261 -14.23 1.08 12.00
N ASN A 262 -13.46 2.16 11.82
CA ASN A 262 -13.87 3.52 12.18
C ASN A 262 -13.69 4.53 11.04
N ASP A 263 -13.75 4.10 9.77
CA ASP A 263 -13.65 4.96 8.58
C ASP A 263 -12.45 5.93 8.60
N MET A 264 -11.28 5.45 9.04
CA MET A 264 -10.15 6.29 9.42
C MET A 264 -9.34 6.78 8.21
N ALA A 265 -9.42 8.08 7.92
CA ALA A 265 -8.54 8.70 6.94
C ALA A 265 -7.07 8.65 7.39
N LEU A 266 -6.15 8.39 6.45
CA LEU A 266 -4.71 8.31 6.69
C LEU A 266 -3.96 9.38 5.89
N VAL A 267 -3.03 10.08 6.54
CA VAL A 267 -2.07 10.96 5.86
C VAL A 267 -0.65 10.58 6.27
N THR A 268 0.24 10.40 5.29
CA THR A 268 1.67 10.16 5.53
C THR A 268 2.53 11.08 4.67
N ASP A 269 3.50 11.75 5.30
CA ASP A 269 4.42 12.66 4.60
C ASP A 269 5.72 11.97 4.14
N ARG A 270 6.01 10.75 4.62
CA ARG A 270 7.27 10.04 4.32
C ARG A 270 7.11 8.55 4.02
N GLY A 271 5.96 8.18 3.47
CA GLY A 271 5.75 6.87 2.86
C GLY A 271 5.04 5.87 3.75
N ILE A 272 4.70 4.76 3.11
CA ILE A 272 4.05 3.60 3.70
C ILE A 272 4.90 2.37 3.32
N THR A 273 5.27 1.56 4.30
CA THR A 273 6.02 0.33 4.06
C THR A 273 5.40 -0.84 4.81
N LEU A 274 4.99 -1.87 4.08
CA LEU A 274 4.57 -3.16 4.63
C LEU A 274 5.70 -4.16 4.35
N ALA A 275 6.25 -4.77 5.41
CA ALA A 275 7.37 -5.69 5.31
C ALA A 275 6.97 -7.03 4.65
N ASP A 276 7.95 -7.81 4.22
CA ASP A 276 7.77 -9.15 3.63
C ASP A 276 7.28 -10.17 4.69
N SER A 277 6.00 -10.08 5.04
CA SER A 277 5.31 -10.92 6.02
C SER A 277 3.83 -11.02 5.68
N SER A 278 3.25 -12.23 5.75
CA SER A 278 1.81 -12.46 5.57
C SER A 278 0.94 -11.73 6.57
N ASP A 279 1.50 -11.44 7.74
CA ASP A 279 0.78 -10.77 8.82
C ASP A 279 0.86 -9.24 8.65
N ALA A 280 1.75 -8.71 7.81
CA ALA A 280 1.84 -7.28 7.58
C ALA A 280 0.75 -6.85 6.60
N SER A 281 -0.35 -6.29 7.12
CA SER A 281 -1.42 -5.79 6.25
C SER A 281 -1.95 -4.42 6.65
N LEU A 282 -2.56 -3.75 5.67
CA LEU A 282 -3.29 -2.50 5.83
C LEU A 282 -4.68 -2.65 5.22
N THR A 283 -5.74 -2.41 6.00
CA THR A 283 -7.13 -2.38 5.53
C THR A 283 -7.70 -0.98 5.68
N THR A 284 -8.31 -0.44 4.63
CA THR A 284 -8.94 0.89 4.63
C THR A 284 -10.14 0.95 3.68
N ASP A 285 -11.14 1.74 4.06
CA ASP A 285 -12.32 2.12 3.27
C ASP A 285 -12.44 3.65 3.12
N SER A 286 -11.42 4.36 3.59
CA SER A 286 -11.41 5.81 3.76
C SER A 286 -10.26 6.44 2.99
N ASN A 287 -10.23 7.78 2.91
CA ASN A 287 -9.23 8.49 2.11
C ASN A 287 -7.81 8.31 2.66
N VAL A 288 -6.86 8.04 1.77
CA VAL A 288 -5.43 7.95 2.08
C VAL A 288 -4.67 8.98 1.26
N THR A 289 -3.90 9.86 1.89
CA THR A 289 -2.95 10.74 1.20
C THR A 289 -1.53 10.35 1.58
N ALA A 290 -0.73 9.93 0.59
CA ALA A 290 0.62 9.44 0.82
C ALA A 290 1.65 10.22 -0.02
N SER A 291 2.67 10.73 0.65
CA SER A 291 3.91 11.23 0.06
C SER A 291 5.05 10.25 0.38
N GLY A 292 6.17 10.33 -0.32
CA GLY A 292 7.31 9.41 -0.16
C GLY A 292 7.03 8.02 -0.72
N THR A 293 8.01 7.12 -0.57
CA THR A 293 7.92 5.76 -1.12
C THR A 293 6.76 4.97 -0.53
N ILE A 294 6.00 4.31 -1.41
CA ILE A 294 5.03 3.28 -1.03
C ILE A 294 5.60 1.93 -1.42
N LEU A 295 5.70 1.01 -0.47
CA LEU A 295 6.25 -0.31 -0.68
C LEU A 295 5.42 -1.37 0.05
N VAL A 296 4.75 -2.21 -0.72
CA VAL A 296 4.17 -3.48 -0.28
C VAL A 296 5.12 -4.58 -0.74
N ASN A 297 5.68 -5.36 0.19
CA ASN A 297 6.56 -6.48 -0.16
C ASN A 297 5.75 -7.75 -0.46
N ASP A 298 6.39 -8.71 -1.15
CA ASP A 298 5.77 -9.91 -1.75
C ASP A 298 4.74 -10.69 -0.88
N ALA A 299 4.93 -10.78 0.44
CA ALA A 299 3.99 -11.50 1.31
C ALA A 299 2.92 -10.60 1.97
N ALA A 300 3.06 -9.28 1.91
CA ALA A 300 2.14 -8.34 2.54
C ALA A 300 0.91 -8.05 1.68
N THR A 301 -0.14 -7.55 2.33
CA THR A 301 -1.41 -7.24 1.65
C THR A 301 -1.90 -5.84 1.99
N ILE A 302 -2.40 -5.14 0.98
CA ILE A 302 -3.24 -3.95 1.20
C ILE A 302 -4.64 -4.21 0.67
N THR A 303 -5.65 -3.87 1.46
CA THR A 303 -7.06 -3.99 1.10
C THR A 303 -7.70 -2.62 1.14
N VAL A 304 -8.07 -2.09 -0.03
CA VAL A 304 -8.72 -0.79 -0.18
C VAL A 304 -10.12 -1.01 -0.77
N THR A 305 -11.16 -0.87 0.04
CA THR A 305 -12.54 -1.20 -0.36
C THR A 305 -13.36 0.01 -0.78
N ALA A 306 -12.94 1.21 -0.37
CA ALA A 306 -13.57 2.49 -0.68
C ALA A 306 -12.56 3.64 -0.48
N GLY A 307 -13.03 4.88 -0.60
CA GLY A 307 -12.19 6.08 -0.44
C GLY A 307 -11.29 6.36 -1.64
N THR A 308 -10.50 7.43 -1.54
CA THR A 308 -9.50 7.82 -2.55
C THR A 308 -8.10 7.73 -2.01
N TRP A 309 -7.26 6.97 -2.72
CA TRP A 309 -5.83 6.97 -2.50
C TRP A 309 -5.18 8.08 -3.33
N THR A 310 -4.58 9.06 -2.69
CA THR A 310 -3.93 10.20 -3.33
C THR A 310 -2.41 10.10 -3.18
N LEU A 311 -1.71 10.02 -4.31
CA LEU A 311 -0.26 10.15 -4.39
C LEU A 311 0.08 11.64 -4.48
N ASN A 312 0.73 12.19 -3.45
CA ASN A 312 0.85 13.64 -3.25
C ASN A 312 2.23 14.06 -2.75
N ASP A 313 3.29 13.67 -3.44
CA ASP A 313 4.63 14.15 -3.11
C ASP A 313 4.94 15.52 -3.74
N ARG A 314 6.14 16.04 -3.44
CA ARG A 314 6.74 17.20 -4.08
C ARG A 314 7.88 16.83 -5.04
N GLY A 315 8.14 15.55 -5.27
CA GLY A 315 9.14 15.09 -6.22
C GLY A 315 8.78 13.67 -6.64
N ASP A 316 9.70 12.95 -7.27
CA ASP A 316 9.44 11.57 -7.70
C ASP A 316 8.94 10.71 -6.54
N GLN A 317 7.89 9.93 -6.82
CA GLN A 317 7.32 9.00 -5.86
C GLN A 317 7.42 7.58 -6.40
N ASP A 318 8.28 6.77 -5.76
CA ASP A 318 8.35 5.34 -6.01
C ASP A 318 7.16 4.62 -5.36
N VAL A 319 6.40 3.86 -6.15
CA VAL A 319 5.22 3.12 -5.66
C VAL A 319 5.30 1.67 -6.12
N ASP A 320 5.35 0.75 -5.17
CA ASP A 320 5.21 -0.69 -5.40
C ASP A 320 4.07 -1.22 -4.55
N LEU A 321 2.98 -1.62 -5.22
CA LEU A 321 1.79 -2.18 -4.59
C LEU A 321 1.78 -3.71 -4.68
N ASP A 322 2.80 -4.34 -5.26
CA ASP A 322 2.86 -5.79 -5.51
C ASP A 322 1.59 -6.37 -6.16
N GLY A 323 1.02 -5.62 -7.12
CA GLY A 323 -0.18 -6.01 -7.85
C GLY A 323 -1.49 -5.96 -7.05
N GLN A 324 -1.48 -5.41 -5.83
CA GLN A 324 -2.70 -5.13 -5.09
C GLN A 324 -3.48 -3.99 -5.74
N SER A 325 -4.82 -4.05 -5.65
CA SER A 325 -5.71 -3.04 -6.23
C SER A 325 -6.01 -1.93 -5.23
N LEU A 326 -6.07 -0.70 -5.74
CA LEU A 326 -6.69 0.42 -5.03
C LEU A 326 -8.15 0.55 -5.44
N TYR A 327 -8.97 1.24 -4.63
CA TYR A 327 -10.35 1.56 -5.00
C TYR A 327 -10.41 2.73 -5.98
N ASN A 328 -10.28 3.97 -5.50
CA ASN A 328 -9.97 5.13 -6.35
C ASN A 328 -8.50 5.51 -6.21
N LEU A 329 -7.91 5.99 -7.30
CA LEU A 329 -6.54 6.52 -7.33
C LEU A 329 -6.54 7.95 -7.89
N THR A 330 -5.94 8.87 -7.14
CA THR A 330 -5.63 10.22 -7.61
C THR A 330 -4.12 10.44 -7.63
N ILE A 331 -3.61 10.87 -8.78
CA ILE A 331 -2.24 11.33 -8.95
C ILE A 331 -2.23 12.85 -8.80
N ASN A 332 -1.63 13.35 -7.71
CA ASN A 332 -1.54 14.76 -7.39
C ASN A 332 -0.10 15.13 -6.95
N ASN A 333 0.90 14.65 -7.69
CA ASN A 333 2.30 14.92 -7.38
C ASN A 333 2.64 16.37 -7.77
N ASN A 334 2.86 17.24 -6.77
CA ASN A 334 2.65 18.70 -6.89
C ASN A 334 3.93 19.55 -6.84
N GLY A 335 5.16 18.99 -6.86
CA GLY A 335 6.31 19.75 -6.33
C GLY A 335 7.64 19.94 -7.06
N GLY A 336 7.83 19.65 -8.35
CA GLY A 336 9.17 19.73 -8.93
C GLY A 336 9.33 19.86 -10.45
N GLY A 337 8.29 20.11 -11.25
CA GLY A 337 8.44 20.41 -12.69
C GLY A 337 7.88 19.32 -13.61
N THR A 338 8.21 19.36 -14.91
CA THR A 338 7.63 18.45 -15.93
C THR A 338 8.17 17.02 -15.89
N ASP A 339 9.14 16.76 -15.02
CA ASP A 339 9.90 15.51 -14.95
C ASP A 339 9.63 14.75 -13.63
N ASP A 340 8.68 15.20 -12.81
CA ASP A 340 8.34 14.49 -11.57
C ASP A 340 7.43 13.29 -11.86
N ASP A 341 8.00 12.11 -11.66
CA ASP A 341 7.38 10.88 -12.07
C ASP A 341 6.77 10.15 -10.86
N ILE A 342 5.54 9.64 -11.05
CA ILE A 342 5.11 8.48 -10.27
C ILE A 342 5.74 7.27 -10.93
N VAL A 343 6.79 6.74 -10.30
CA VAL A 343 7.47 5.55 -10.78
C VAL A 343 6.81 4.35 -10.14
N ILE A 344 5.92 3.69 -10.89
CA ILE A 344 5.37 2.42 -10.45
C ILE A 344 6.44 1.33 -10.63
N ALA A 345 6.62 0.54 -9.58
CA ALA A 345 7.36 -0.71 -9.57
C ALA A 345 6.38 -1.87 -9.29
N GLY A 346 6.76 -3.08 -9.66
CA GLY A 346 5.93 -4.26 -9.43
C GLY A 346 5.02 -4.61 -10.62
N GLY A 347 3.91 -5.31 -10.37
CA GLY A 347 3.00 -5.84 -11.39
C GLY A 347 2.09 -4.78 -12.04
N THR A 348 0.89 -5.20 -12.46
CA THR A 348 -0.15 -4.29 -12.96
C THR A 348 -0.51 -3.24 -11.91
N LEU A 349 -0.66 -1.98 -12.31
CA LEU A 349 -1.34 -0.97 -11.50
C LEU A 349 -2.85 -1.19 -11.66
N ALA A 350 -3.49 -1.74 -10.63
CA ALA A 350 -4.92 -2.04 -10.63
C ALA A 350 -5.71 -1.02 -9.82
N VAL A 351 -6.79 -0.51 -10.40
CA VAL A 351 -7.73 0.44 -9.78
C VAL A 351 -9.15 -0.09 -10.02
N SER A 352 -9.87 -0.41 -8.94
CA SER A 352 -11.18 -1.05 -9.06
C SER A 352 -12.32 -0.06 -9.32
N ASN A 353 -12.06 1.24 -9.21
CA ASN A 353 -12.98 2.33 -9.52
C ASN A 353 -12.21 3.38 -10.37
N ASP A 354 -12.24 4.67 -10.02
CA ASP A 354 -11.72 5.74 -10.87
C ASP A 354 -10.22 5.97 -10.71
N LEU A 355 -9.57 6.29 -11.83
CA LEU A 355 -8.24 6.90 -11.87
C LEU A 355 -8.33 8.36 -12.34
N VAL A 356 -7.81 9.28 -11.51
CA VAL A 356 -7.71 10.69 -11.85
C VAL A 356 -6.25 11.17 -11.80
N VAL A 357 -5.75 11.74 -12.89
CA VAL A 357 -4.46 12.44 -12.92
C VAL A 357 -4.72 13.94 -12.85
N THR A 358 -4.56 14.54 -11.67
CA THR A 358 -4.75 16.00 -11.47
C THR A 358 -3.45 16.77 -11.75
N LEU A 359 -2.33 16.25 -11.26
CA LEU A 359 -0.97 16.79 -11.38
C LEU A 359 0.06 15.65 -11.33
N GLY A 360 1.11 15.72 -12.14
CA GLY A 360 2.22 14.78 -12.18
C GLY A 360 2.24 13.86 -13.40
N ASN A 361 3.37 13.21 -13.65
CA ASN A 361 3.55 12.25 -14.73
C ASN A 361 3.37 10.80 -14.25
N LEU A 362 2.25 10.18 -14.63
CA LEU A 362 2.09 8.75 -14.47
C LEU A 362 2.72 8.03 -15.66
N ASP A 363 3.98 7.59 -15.49
CA ASP A 363 4.72 6.87 -16.51
C ASP A 363 4.70 5.35 -16.27
N LEU A 364 3.94 4.65 -17.11
CA LEU A 364 3.87 3.19 -17.12
C LEU A 364 4.70 2.57 -18.25
N VAL A 365 5.29 3.39 -19.13
CA VAL A 365 6.10 2.96 -20.28
C VAL A 365 7.51 2.59 -19.85
N THR A 366 8.14 3.39 -18.99
CA THR A 366 9.55 3.17 -18.60
C THR A 366 9.80 1.79 -18.00
N ASN A 367 8.83 1.26 -17.25
CA ASN A 367 8.90 -0.08 -16.65
C ASN A 367 8.05 -1.14 -17.39
N ALA A 368 7.46 -0.80 -18.55
CA ALA A 368 6.57 -1.66 -19.34
C ALA A 368 5.43 -2.28 -18.51
N LEU A 369 4.78 -1.45 -17.70
CA LEU A 369 3.72 -1.86 -16.80
C LEU A 369 2.35 -1.79 -17.46
N SER A 370 1.45 -2.66 -17.00
CA SER A 370 0.04 -2.60 -17.36
C SER A 370 -0.74 -1.71 -16.40
N LEU A 371 -1.70 -0.98 -16.95
CA LEU A 371 -2.77 -0.29 -16.22
C LEU A 371 -4.05 -1.11 -16.36
N ASP A 372 -4.78 -1.29 -15.27
CA ASP A 372 -6.11 -1.89 -15.26
C ASP A 372 -7.04 -1.03 -14.41
N VAL A 373 -8.02 -0.38 -15.02
CA VAL A 373 -8.98 0.51 -14.36
C VAL A 373 -10.38 0.02 -14.69
N ASN A 374 -11.14 -0.38 -13.68
CA ASN A 374 -12.47 -0.94 -13.89
C ASN A 374 -13.54 0.13 -14.18
N ASP A 375 -13.27 1.40 -13.86
CA ASP A 375 -14.18 2.53 -14.10
C ASP A 375 -13.47 3.63 -14.91
N ASP A 376 -13.71 4.91 -14.62
CA ASP A 376 -13.27 6.02 -15.46
C ASP A 376 -11.77 6.35 -15.30
N VAL A 377 -11.14 6.78 -16.40
CA VAL A 377 -9.82 7.41 -16.41
C VAL A 377 -9.96 8.87 -16.84
N THR A 378 -9.58 9.79 -15.95
CA THR A 378 -9.61 11.24 -16.22
C THR A 378 -8.23 11.87 -16.09
N ILE A 379 -7.75 12.53 -17.14
CA ILE A 379 -6.59 13.40 -17.12
C ILE A 379 -7.07 14.85 -17.06
N ALA A 380 -6.64 15.58 -16.02
CA ALA A 380 -7.07 16.96 -15.77
C ALA A 380 -6.52 17.95 -16.81
N GLY A 381 -7.13 19.13 -16.87
CA GLY A 381 -6.82 20.17 -17.85
C GLY A 381 -5.62 21.04 -17.49
N THR A 382 -4.51 20.42 -17.08
CA THR A 382 -3.28 21.11 -16.67
C THR A 382 -2.07 20.54 -17.40
N ALA A 383 -1.08 21.37 -17.73
CA ALA A 383 0.12 20.94 -18.46
C ALA A 383 0.95 19.86 -17.76
N GLN A 384 0.76 19.72 -16.45
CA GLN A 384 1.46 18.75 -15.61
C GLN A 384 0.67 17.45 -15.45
N ALA A 385 -0.62 17.40 -15.80
CA ALA A 385 -1.40 16.17 -15.77
C ALA A 385 -1.05 15.34 -17.02
N THR A 386 -0.21 14.33 -16.85
CA THR A 386 0.27 13.51 -17.96
C THR A 386 0.16 12.02 -17.66
N LEU A 387 -0.33 11.27 -18.66
CA LEU A 387 -0.42 9.80 -18.61
C LEU A 387 0.35 9.21 -19.80
N ALA A 388 1.45 8.53 -19.51
CA ALA A 388 2.17 7.71 -20.48
C ALA A 388 1.79 6.24 -20.29
N GLY A 389 0.87 5.76 -21.13
CA GLY A 389 0.29 4.43 -21.03
C GLY A 389 1.17 3.33 -21.63
N GLY A 390 1.33 2.23 -20.87
CA GLY A 390 1.76 0.93 -21.39
C GLY A 390 0.58 0.16 -22.00
N THR A 391 0.45 -1.14 -21.70
CA THR A 391 -0.82 -1.85 -21.94
C THR A 391 -1.87 -1.31 -20.96
N MET A 392 -3.08 -1.03 -21.42
CA MET A 392 -4.14 -0.49 -20.56
C MET A 392 -5.45 -1.23 -20.81
N ASN A 393 -6.14 -1.59 -19.75
CA ASN A 393 -7.53 -2.02 -19.75
C ASN A 393 -8.36 -0.95 -19.03
N ILE A 394 -9.44 -0.52 -19.66
CA ILE A 394 -10.31 0.54 -19.16
C ILE A 394 -11.75 0.06 -19.26
N GLY A 395 -12.41 -0.05 -18.11
CA GLY A 395 -13.82 -0.43 -17.99
C GLY A 395 -14.79 0.74 -18.16
N GLY A 396 -14.39 1.96 -17.77
CA GLY A 396 -15.19 3.18 -17.91
C GLY A 396 -14.78 4.08 -19.07
N ASP A 397 -15.06 5.36 -18.96
CA ASP A 397 -14.73 6.39 -19.94
C ASP A 397 -13.25 6.78 -19.86
N LEU A 398 -12.69 7.27 -20.97
CA LEU A 398 -11.38 7.90 -21.00
C LEU A 398 -11.54 9.37 -21.39
N THR A 399 -11.21 10.27 -20.47
CA THR A 399 -11.32 11.71 -20.67
C THR A 399 -9.97 12.39 -20.52
N LEU A 400 -9.51 13.02 -21.61
CA LEU A 400 -8.40 13.97 -21.59
C LEU A 400 -8.92 15.40 -21.71
N ASN A 401 -8.73 16.19 -20.65
CA ASN A 401 -9.11 17.59 -20.63
C ASN A 401 -8.05 18.49 -21.32
N THR A 402 -8.48 19.67 -21.75
CA THR A 402 -7.61 20.63 -22.46
C THR A 402 -6.38 21.00 -21.62
N ASN A 403 -5.20 20.96 -22.24
CA ASN A 403 -3.86 21.16 -21.64
C ASN A 403 -3.26 19.96 -20.91
N GLY A 404 -4.01 18.88 -20.64
CA GLY A 404 -3.41 17.61 -20.22
C GLY A 404 -2.63 16.96 -21.36
N SER A 405 -1.86 15.91 -21.05
CA SER A 405 -1.19 15.09 -22.07
C SER A 405 -1.46 13.61 -21.89
N PHE A 406 -1.59 12.91 -23.01
CA PHE A 406 -1.72 11.47 -23.05
C PHE A 406 -0.89 10.92 -24.20
N SER A 407 -0.12 9.87 -23.94
CA SER A 407 0.59 9.16 -25.00
C SER A 407 0.67 7.66 -24.69
N GLN A 408 0.31 6.83 -25.66
CA GLN A 408 0.53 5.40 -25.60
C GLN A 408 1.32 4.96 -26.84
N ASN A 409 2.64 4.86 -26.70
CA ASN A 409 3.54 4.42 -27.78
C ASN A 409 3.94 2.94 -27.68
N THR A 410 3.41 2.23 -26.69
CA THR A 410 3.67 0.80 -26.44
C THR A 410 2.37 0.12 -26.00
N GLY A 411 2.30 -1.22 -26.08
CA GLY A 411 1.14 -1.96 -25.59
C GLY A 411 -0.14 -1.74 -26.40
N THR A 412 -1.28 -2.10 -25.78
CA THR A 412 -2.64 -1.97 -26.36
C THR A 412 -3.55 -1.30 -25.34
N ALA A 413 -4.35 -0.32 -25.78
CA ALA A 413 -5.48 0.18 -25.02
C ALA A 413 -6.72 -0.68 -25.36
N THR A 414 -7.24 -1.38 -24.36
CA THR A 414 -8.44 -2.20 -24.43
C THR A 414 -9.54 -1.50 -23.66
N PHE A 415 -10.63 -1.19 -24.34
CA PHE A 415 -11.86 -0.69 -23.73
C PHE A 415 -12.76 -1.91 -23.50
N ASP A 416 -12.75 -2.47 -22.28
CA ASP A 416 -13.32 -3.78 -21.95
C ASP A 416 -14.62 -3.73 -21.14
N GLY A 417 -15.08 -2.53 -20.79
CA GLY A 417 -16.38 -2.34 -20.17
C GLY A 417 -17.56 -2.38 -21.16
N THR A 418 -18.67 -1.76 -20.77
CA THR A 418 -19.91 -1.75 -21.57
C THR A 418 -19.87 -0.63 -22.62
N SER A 419 -20.85 0.28 -22.59
CA SER A 419 -20.80 1.50 -23.39
C SER A 419 -19.82 2.48 -22.76
N GLN A 420 -18.94 3.06 -23.57
CA GLN A 420 -17.83 3.89 -23.11
C GLN A 420 -17.68 5.11 -24.01
N THR A 421 -17.16 6.20 -23.45
CA THR A 421 -16.86 7.46 -24.12
C THR A 421 -15.36 7.70 -24.11
N ILE A 422 -14.82 8.08 -25.27
CA ILE A 422 -13.44 8.53 -25.44
C ILE A 422 -13.48 10.02 -25.79
N SER A 423 -12.88 10.84 -24.93
CA SER A 423 -12.84 12.29 -25.06
C SER A 423 -11.42 12.85 -24.97
N GLY A 424 -11.14 13.86 -25.76
CA GLY A 424 -9.85 14.52 -25.91
C GLY A 424 -9.01 14.03 -27.11
N SER A 425 -7.93 14.75 -27.41
CA SER A 425 -7.00 14.39 -28.49
C SER A 425 -6.01 13.32 -28.02
N LEU A 426 -6.26 12.07 -28.37
CA LEU A 426 -5.55 10.90 -27.85
C LEU A 426 -4.74 10.19 -28.95
N VAL A 427 -3.55 9.69 -28.57
CA VAL A 427 -2.68 8.89 -29.46
C VAL A 427 -2.47 7.51 -28.87
N PHE A 428 -2.92 6.49 -29.60
CA PHE A 428 -2.77 5.08 -29.25
C PHE A 428 -1.80 4.38 -30.21
N LEU A 429 -1.06 3.40 -29.69
CA LEU A 429 -0.32 2.46 -30.53
C LEU A 429 -1.31 1.43 -31.12
N ASN A 430 -2.00 0.71 -30.23
CA ASN A 430 -3.04 -0.24 -30.58
C ASN A 430 -4.30 0.08 -29.78
N LEU A 431 -5.47 0.07 -30.43
CA LEU A 431 -6.76 0.29 -29.79
C LEU A 431 -7.69 -0.89 -30.05
N THR A 432 -8.30 -1.41 -28.99
CA THR A 432 -9.24 -2.55 -29.05
C THR A 432 -10.53 -2.22 -28.32
N LYS A 433 -11.66 -2.46 -28.99
CA LYS A 433 -12.99 -2.63 -28.40
C LYS A 433 -13.61 -3.87 -29.03
N ASP A 434 -13.76 -4.92 -28.25
CA ASP A 434 -14.31 -6.22 -28.68
C ASP A 434 -15.43 -6.60 -27.71
N THR A 435 -16.66 -6.60 -28.20
CA THR A 435 -17.85 -6.71 -27.35
C THR A 435 -18.61 -8.00 -27.60
N ALA A 436 -18.97 -8.68 -26.50
CA ALA A 436 -19.85 -9.84 -26.51
C ALA A 436 -21.33 -9.42 -26.63
N THR A 437 -21.66 -8.26 -26.08
CA THR A 437 -22.99 -7.64 -26.08
C THR A 437 -23.04 -6.40 -26.97
N SER A 438 -24.25 -5.93 -27.28
CA SER A 438 -24.41 -4.68 -28.00
C SER A 438 -24.04 -3.52 -27.08
N ASP A 439 -23.00 -2.78 -27.46
CA ASP A 439 -22.45 -1.67 -26.69
C ASP A 439 -22.22 -0.48 -27.61
N THR A 440 -22.05 0.70 -27.03
CA THR A 440 -21.72 1.92 -27.77
C THR A 440 -20.35 2.44 -27.38
N LEU A 441 -19.47 2.64 -28.36
CA LEU A 441 -18.25 3.41 -28.21
C LEU A 441 -18.49 4.81 -28.79
N THR A 442 -18.52 5.80 -27.90
CA THR A 442 -18.79 7.20 -28.22
C THR A 442 -17.48 7.98 -28.29
N PHE A 443 -17.32 8.81 -29.31
CA PHE A 443 -16.17 9.71 -29.45
C PHE A 443 -16.64 11.16 -29.38
N SER A 444 -15.98 11.96 -28.55
CA SER A 444 -16.34 13.36 -28.39
C SER A 444 -15.99 14.20 -29.63
N THR A 445 -16.84 15.19 -29.95
CA THR A 445 -16.63 16.05 -31.12
C THR A 445 -15.47 17.02 -30.93
N SER A 446 -14.74 17.31 -32.00
CA SER A 446 -13.49 18.12 -32.03
C SER A 446 -12.23 17.38 -31.59
N ASP A 447 -12.38 16.14 -31.11
CA ASP A 447 -11.25 15.29 -30.79
C ASP A 447 -10.62 14.69 -32.04
N SER A 448 -9.29 14.55 -32.00
CA SER A 448 -8.53 13.82 -32.99
C SER A 448 -7.95 12.57 -32.34
N ILE A 449 -8.56 11.43 -32.62
CA ILE A 449 -8.04 10.12 -32.19
C ILE A 449 -7.06 9.62 -33.23
N THR A 450 -5.84 9.30 -32.80
CA THR A 450 -4.82 8.70 -33.67
C THR A 450 -4.50 7.30 -33.21
N VAL A 451 -4.61 6.31 -34.10
CA VAL A 451 -4.17 4.94 -33.82
C VAL A 451 -3.09 4.59 -34.83
N SER A 452 -1.88 4.34 -34.34
CA SER A 452 -0.67 4.32 -35.19
C SER A 452 -0.27 2.94 -35.72
N ASN A 453 -0.62 1.85 -35.05
CA ASN A 453 -0.22 0.49 -35.45
C ASN A 453 -1.39 -0.43 -35.78
N SER A 454 -2.34 -0.65 -34.86
CA SER A 454 -3.49 -1.53 -35.12
C SER A 454 -4.77 -1.09 -34.42
N ILE A 455 -5.91 -1.33 -35.07
CA ILE A 455 -7.23 -1.10 -34.50
C ILE A 455 -8.11 -2.34 -34.62
N THR A 456 -8.75 -2.71 -33.51
CA THR A 456 -9.76 -3.78 -33.46
C THR A 456 -11.06 -3.20 -32.94
N LEU A 457 -12.11 -3.22 -33.77
CA LEU A 457 -13.47 -2.81 -33.41
C LEU A 457 -14.41 -3.95 -33.79
N TYR A 458 -14.89 -4.70 -32.81
CA TYR A 458 -15.59 -5.95 -33.07
C TYR A 458 -16.88 -6.08 -32.26
N GLY A 459 -17.98 -6.34 -32.96
CA GLY A 459 -19.23 -6.82 -32.39
C GLY A 459 -19.43 -8.31 -32.67
N SER A 460 -19.72 -9.07 -31.61
CA SER A 460 -20.01 -10.51 -31.68
C SER A 460 -21.24 -10.83 -32.54
N ALA A 461 -21.38 -12.07 -33.02
CA ALA A 461 -22.54 -12.44 -33.83
C ALA A 461 -23.84 -12.26 -33.03
N GLY A 462 -24.79 -11.47 -33.55
CA GLY A 462 -26.04 -11.12 -32.86
C GLY A 462 -25.96 -9.88 -31.96
N SER A 463 -24.77 -9.30 -31.80
CA SER A 463 -24.51 -8.11 -30.98
C SER A 463 -23.75 -7.07 -31.80
N THR A 464 -24.22 -5.82 -31.80
CA THR A 464 -23.62 -4.76 -32.63
C THR A 464 -22.83 -3.79 -31.77
N LEU A 465 -21.58 -3.53 -32.13
CA LEU A 465 -20.82 -2.42 -31.56
C LEU A 465 -21.19 -1.12 -32.30
N SER A 466 -21.93 -0.24 -31.62
CA SER A 466 -22.27 1.08 -32.16
C SER A 466 -21.08 2.03 -31.99
N ILE A 467 -20.62 2.61 -33.09
CA ILE A 467 -19.60 3.66 -33.11
C ILE A 467 -20.30 4.98 -33.38
N ARG A 468 -20.22 5.92 -32.43
CA ARG A 468 -21.01 7.17 -32.43
C ARG A 468 -20.16 8.40 -32.15
N SER A 469 -20.64 9.53 -32.64
CA SER A 469 -20.22 10.86 -32.17
C SER A 469 -21.02 11.25 -30.93
N SER A 470 -20.41 12.01 -30.01
CA SER A 470 -21.13 12.57 -28.86
C SER A 470 -22.17 13.65 -29.25
N VAL A 471 -22.07 14.21 -30.47
CA VAL A 471 -23.04 15.18 -30.99
C VAL A 471 -23.58 14.71 -32.33
N ALA A 472 -24.88 14.41 -32.37
CA ALA A 472 -25.56 13.94 -33.57
C ALA A 472 -25.39 14.92 -34.75
N GLY A 473 -25.08 14.38 -35.93
CA GLY A 473 -24.86 15.17 -37.15
C GLY A 473 -23.48 15.81 -37.27
N THR A 474 -22.66 15.77 -36.20
CA THR A 474 -21.29 16.30 -36.21
C THR A 474 -20.29 15.16 -36.20
N ARG A 475 -19.36 15.15 -37.16
CA ARG A 475 -18.37 14.07 -37.26
C ARG A 475 -17.24 14.23 -36.25
N TRP A 476 -16.83 13.13 -35.61
CA TRP A 476 -15.55 13.03 -34.90
C TRP A 476 -14.42 12.62 -35.86
N ASN A 477 -13.15 12.85 -35.49
CA ASN A 477 -11.99 12.61 -36.35
C ASN A 477 -11.14 11.41 -35.88
N LEU A 478 -10.84 10.51 -36.82
CA LEU A 478 -9.93 9.37 -36.65
C LEU A 478 -8.76 9.48 -37.63
N GLN A 479 -7.54 9.18 -37.19
CA GLN A 479 -6.45 8.75 -38.05
C GLN A 479 -6.29 7.24 -37.93
N ALA A 480 -6.62 6.51 -39.00
CA ALA A 480 -6.70 5.06 -38.99
C ALA A 480 -5.34 4.39 -39.32
N PRO A 481 -5.00 3.27 -38.66
CA PRO A 481 -3.81 2.50 -38.96
C PRO A 481 -4.01 1.65 -40.22
N SER A 482 -2.93 1.07 -40.75
CA SER A 482 -3.01 0.12 -41.87
C SER A 482 -3.53 -1.25 -41.42
N THR A 483 -3.27 -1.66 -40.18
CA THR A 483 -3.74 -2.93 -39.62
C THR A 483 -5.10 -2.75 -38.96
N GLN A 484 -6.15 -3.32 -39.57
CA GLN A 484 -7.53 -3.14 -39.13
C GLN A 484 -8.27 -4.48 -39.03
N THR A 485 -8.91 -4.70 -37.88
CA THR A 485 -9.84 -5.80 -37.62
C THR A 485 -11.19 -5.21 -37.23
N VAL A 486 -12.05 -5.00 -38.22
CA VAL A 486 -13.35 -4.35 -38.01
C VAL A 486 -14.47 -5.22 -38.56
N ALA A 487 -15.44 -5.59 -37.73
CA ALA A 487 -16.64 -6.35 -38.10
C ALA A 487 -17.74 -6.22 -37.04
N GLY A 488 -19.01 -6.38 -37.41
CA GLY A 488 -20.12 -6.29 -36.46
C GLY A 488 -20.37 -4.89 -35.91
N VAL A 489 -19.98 -3.85 -36.65
CA VAL A 489 -20.11 -2.45 -36.21
C VAL A 489 -21.24 -1.73 -36.92
N ASP A 490 -21.89 -0.82 -36.20
CA ASP A 490 -22.78 0.19 -36.75
C ASP A 490 -22.12 1.55 -36.57
N VAL A 491 -21.81 2.25 -37.66
CA VAL A 491 -21.06 3.51 -37.61
C VAL A 491 -21.98 4.68 -37.97
N LYS A 492 -21.90 5.76 -37.20
CA LYS A 492 -22.57 7.04 -37.51
C LYS A 492 -21.68 8.22 -37.15
N ASP A 493 -21.75 9.27 -37.96
CA ASP A 493 -21.10 10.56 -37.69
C ASP A 493 -19.57 10.43 -37.47
N SER A 494 -18.87 9.66 -38.31
CA SER A 494 -17.40 9.44 -38.20
C SER A 494 -16.61 9.93 -39.42
N ARG A 495 -15.43 10.51 -39.22
CA ARG A 495 -14.51 10.92 -40.29
C ARG A 495 -13.12 10.30 -40.11
N VAL A 496 -12.69 9.50 -41.09
CA VAL A 496 -11.27 9.11 -41.21
C VAL A 496 -10.51 10.19 -41.99
N THR A 497 -9.53 10.81 -41.34
CA THR A 497 -8.89 12.06 -41.78
C THR A 497 -7.59 11.87 -42.56
N ASN A 498 -6.84 10.81 -42.31
CA ASN A 498 -5.63 10.53 -43.06
C ASN A 498 -5.99 10.03 -44.47
N SER A 499 -5.29 10.55 -45.50
CA SER A 499 -5.56 10.21 -46.90
C SER A 499 -4.98 8.84 -47.32
N SER A 500 -4.07 8.28 -46.51
CA SER A 500 -3.37 7.04 -46.82
C SER A 500 -4.18 5.78 -46.53
N ASN A 501 -5.16 5.84 -45.63
CA ASN A 501 -5.97 4.69 -45.21
C ASN A 501 -7.45 5.07 -45.15
N SER A 502 -8.32 4.15 -45.56
CA SER A 502 -9.75 4.16 -45.20
C SER A 502 -9.99 3.18 -44.06
N MET A 503 -11.07 3.35 -43.31
CA MET A 503 -11.54 2.31 -42.38
C MET A 503 -12.39 1.29 -43.13
N VAL A 504 -12.02 0.00 -43.07
CA VAL A 504 -12.72 -1.07 -43.79
C VAL A 504 -13.35 -2.06 -42.82
N CYS A 505 -14.68 -2.09 -42.77
CA CYS A 505 -15.42 -3.09 -42.02
C CYS A 505 -15.68 -4.32 -42.90
N LYS A 506 -15.20 -5.50 -42.48
CA LYS A 506 -15.15 -6.72 -43.31
C LYS A 506 -16.49 -7.46 -43.40
N SER A 507 -17.32 -7.41 -42.36
CA SER A 507 -18.61 -8.11 -42.32
C SER A 507 -19.52 -7.58 -41.21
N ARG A 508 -20.84 -7.82 -41.35
CA ARG A 508 -21.88 -7.45 -40.37
C ARG A 508 -21.87 -5.95 -40.04
N CYS A 509 -21.68 -5.12 -41.06
CA CYS A 509 -21.52 -3.68 -40.90
C CYS A 509 -22.83 -2.95 -41.22
N VAL A 510 -23.12 -1.89 -40.48
CA VAL A 510 -24.23 -0.97 -40.74
C VAL A 510 -23.68 0.44 -40.90
N ASP A 511 -24.14 1.14 -41.95
CA ASP A 511 -23.90 2.56 -42.16
C ASP A 511 -25.14 3.34 -41.73
N SER A 512 -25.10 3.92 -40.52
CA SER A 512 -26.17 4.77 -39.99
C SER A 512 -26.06 6.23 -40.44
N GLY A 513 -25.13 6.53 -41.36
CA GLY A 513 -25.05 7.79 -42.07
C GLY A 513 -23.99 8.77 -41.56
N ASN A 514 -23.73 9.77 -42.40
CA ASN A 514 -22.76 10.86 -42.16
C ASN A 514 -21.31 10.39 -41.89
N ASN A 515 -20.91 9.27 -42.48
CA ASN A 515 -19.55 8.73 -42.38
C ASN A 515 -18.69 9.16 -43.58
N LEU A 516 -17.41 9.46 -43.36
CA LEU A 516 -16.44 9.76 -44.43
C LEU A 516 -15.22 8.84 -44.34
N ASN A 517 -14.79 8.33 -45.50
CA ASN A 517 -13.64 7.42 -45.65
C ASN A 517 -13.80 6.10 -44.88
N TRP A 518 -15.05 5.66 -44.74
CA TRP A 518 -15.44 4.34 -44.27
C TRP A 518 -15.91 3.48 -45.46
N VAL A 519 -15.46 2.23 -45.51
CA VAL A 519 -15.96 1.20 -46.43
C VAL A 519 -16.76 0.22 -45.58
N LEU A 520 -18.09 0.34 -45.66
CA LEU A 520 -19.04 -0.44 -44.88
C LEU A 520 -19.77 -1.40 -45.84
N PHE A 521 -19.37 -2.66 -45.85
CA PHE A 521 -20.09 -3.67 -46.63
C PHE A 521 -21.38 -4.01 -45.88
N ALA A 522 -22.51 -3.56 -46.44
CA ALA A 522 -23.82 -3.89 -45.92
C ALA A 522 -23.99 -5.42 -45.86
N THR A 523 -24.58 -5.90 -44.77
CA THR A 523 -24.97 -7.31 -44.68
C THR A 523 -25.97 -7.60 -45.79
N ALA A 524 -25.61 -8.51 -46.72
CA ALA A 524 -26.58 -9.01 -47.69
C ALA A 524 -27.65 -9.80 -46.92
N THR A 525 -28.79 -9.19 -46.67
CA THR A 525 -29.98 -9.91 -46.22
C THR A 525 -30.39 -10.84 -47.36
N THR A 526 -29.98 -12.10 -47.32
CA THR A 526 -30.56 -13.13 -48.19
C THR A 526 -32.01 -13.31 -47.76
N THR A 527 -32.91 -12.54 -48.36
CA THR A 527 -34.32 -12.90 -48.42
C THR A 527 -34.41 -14.19 -49.22
N THR A 528 -34.49 -15.33 -48.54
CA THR A 528 -34.97 -16.56 -49.16
C THR A 528 -36.45 -16.35 -49.48
N THR A 529 -36.76 -15.85 -50.67
CA THR A 529 -38.08 -16.05 -51.25
C THR A 529 -38.19 -17.55 -51.52
N SER A 530 -38.86 -18.26 -50.62
CA SER A 530 -39.37 -19.61 -50.90
C SER A 530 -40.42 -19.46 -51.99
N ASP A 531 -40.01 -19.66 -53.24
CA ASP A 531 -40.92 -19.81 -54.36
C ASP A 531 -41.54 -21.21 -54.24
N GLY A 532 -42.69 -21.27 -53.59
CA GLY A 532 -43.56 -22.43 -53.54
C GLY A 532 -44.72 -22.21 -54.50
N SER A 533 -44.60 -22.70 -55.73
CA SER A 533 -45.75 -22.86 -56.62
C SER A 533 -45.57 -24.06 -57.55
N THR A 534 -46.11 -25.20 -57.10
CA THR A 534 -46.47 -26.34 -57.94
C THR A 534 -47.83 -26.06 -58.58
N GLY A 535 -47.93 -26.29 -59.90
CA GLY A 535 -49.03 -25.86 -60.75
C GLY A 535 -50.39 -26.53 -60.53
N GLY A 536 -51.40 -25.93 -61.17
CA GLY A 536 -52.78 -26.40 -61.22
C GLY A 536 -53.67 -25.56 -62.15
N THR A 537 -53.61 -25.89 -63.44
CA THR A 537 -54.63 -25.90 -64.51
C THR A 537 -55.95 -25.09 -64.45
N SER A 538 -56.19 -24.38 -65.57
CA SER A 538 -57.44 -24.03 -66.29
C SER A 538 -58.45 -23.02 -65.72
N GLY A 539 -58.85 -22.08 -66.59
CA GLY A 539 -60.14 -21.37 -66.46
C GLY A 539 -60.21 -19.98 -67.09
N SER A 540 -60.45 -19.92 -68.41
CA SER A 540 -61.22 -18.91 -69.18
C SER A 540 -61.27 -17.44 -68.72
N GLY A 541 -60.94 -16.53 -69.66
CA GLY A 541 -61.76 -15.33 -69.88
C GLY A 541 -61.05 -14.03 -70.24
N GLY A 542 -61.12 -13.66 -71.52
CA GLY A 542 -61.49 -12.28 -71.91
C GLY A 542 -60.40 -11.21 -72.05
N GLY A 543 -59.98 -11.00 -73.31
CA GLY A 543 -60.08 -9.69 -73.98
C GLY A 543 -59.10 -8.57 -73.58
N GLY A 544 -58.20 -8.21 -74.49
CA GLY A 544 -57.46 -6.95 -74.39
C GLY A 544 -56.46 -6.75 -75.52
N ARG A 545 -56.88 -6.02 -76.55
CA ARG A 545 -56.16 -5.77 -77.81
C ARG A 545 -54.93 -4.86 -77.62
N ARG A 546 -53.83 -5.27 -78.26
CA ARG A 546 -53.06 -4.51 -79.29
C ARG A 546 -52.36 -3.19 -78.86
N SER A 547 -51.03 -3.19 -78.86
CA SER A 547 -50.21 -2.50 -79.90
C SER A 547 -48.82 -2.08 -79.39
N GLY A 548 -47.78 -2.50 -80.14
CA GLY A 548 -46.50 -1.81 -80.30
C GLY A 548 -45.44 -2.08 -79.24
N SER A 549 -44.14 -2.16 -79.53
CA SER A 549 -43.37 -2.28 -80.77
C SER A 549 -41.90 -2.24 -80.34
N GLY A 550 -41.08 -3.16 -80.85
CA GLY A 550 -39.60 -3.07 -80.87
C GLY A 550 -38.91 -3.42 -79.55
N GLY A 551 -37.93 -4.32 -79.49
CA GLY A 551 -37.14 -4.96 -80.54
C GLY A 551 -35.73 -5.15 -80.02
N GLY A 552 -35.25 -6.41 -80.04
CA GLY A 552 -33.85 -6.87 -80.08
C GLY A 552 -32.90 -6.36 -78.97
N GLY A 553 -32.31 -7.18 -78.11
CA GLY A 553 -31.79 -8.53 -78.33
C GLY A 553 -30.26 -8.50 -78.44
N THR A 554 -29.61 -9.34 -77.61
CA THR A 554 -28.25 -9.91 -77.74
C THR A 554 -27.07 -8.99 -77.34
N THR A 555 -25.97 -9.41 -76.73
CA THR A 555 -25.51 -10.65 -76.05
C THR A 555 -24.15 -10.31 -75.40
N SER A 556 -23.85 -10.97 -74.27
CA SER A 556 -22.55 -11.51 -73.82
C SER A 556 -21.23 -10.86 -74.30
N THR A 557 -20.33 -10.52 -73.39
CA THR A 557 -19.09 -11.30 -73.16
C THR A 557 -18.27 -10.79 -71.98
N THR A 558 -17.87 -11.74 -71.14
CA THR A 558 -16.85 -11.67 -70.09
C THR A 558 -15.45 -11.56 -70.69
N LYS A 559 -14.55 -10.82 -70.05
CA LYS A 559 -13.11 -11.06 -70.18
C LYS A 559 -12.33 -10.60 -68.93
N ALA A 560 -11.74 -11.57 -68.26
CA ALA A 560 -10.72 -11.39 -67.24
C ALA A 560 -9.40 -10.88 -67.87
N THR A 561 -8.63 -10.09 -67.14
CA THR A 561 -7.20 -9.90 -67.40
C THR A 561 -6.40 -9.81 -66.11
N THR A 562 -5.19 -10.34 -66.23
CA THR A 562 -4.27 -10.87 -65.22
C THR A 562 -3.25 -9.83 -64.75
N GLU A 563 -2.66 -10.12 -63.60
CA GLU A 563 -1.57 -9.44 -62.89
C GLU A 563 -0.32 -9.13 -63.73
N LYS A 564 0.39 -8.06 -63.34
CA LYS A 564 1.82 -7.88 -63.61
C LYS A 564 2.55 -7.30 -62.40
N LYS A 565 3.47 -8.11 -61.87
CA LYS A 565 4.50 -7.81 -60.85
C LYS A 565 5.61 -6.95 -61.47
N VAL A 566 6.05 -5.90 -60.79
CA VAL A 566 7.26 -5.14 -61.13
C VAL A 566 8.13 -4.98 -59.88
N GLU A 567 9.30 -5.64 -59.90
CA GLU A 567 10.41 -5.43 -58.96
C GLU A 567 11.22 -4.20 -59.38
N THR A 568 11.66 -3.38 -58.42
CA THR A 568 12.72 -2.39 -58.64
C THR A 568 13.84 -2.53 -57.62
N LYS A 569 15.07 -2.54 -58.15
CA LYS A 569 16.34 -2.80 -57.48
C LYS A 569 16.83 -1.59 -56.68
N ALA A 570 17.50 -1.90 -55.57
CA ALA A 570 18.28 -0.98 -54.75
C ALA A 570 19.47 -0.37 -55.50
N LYS A 571 19.77 0.91 -55.20
CA LYS A 571 20.99 1.62 -55.60
C LYS A 571 21.66 2.18 -54.35
N ALA A 572 22.95 1.96 -54.20
CA ALA A 572 23.76 2.29 -53.03
C ALA A 572 24.76 3.43 -53.29
N THR A 573 25.19 4.05 -52.17
CA THR A 573 26.42 4.86 -51.88
C THR A 573 26.47 6.34 -52.32
N PRO A 574 27.29 7.25 -51.70
CA PRO A 574 28.34 7.06 -50.67
C PRO A 574 28.35 8.09 -49.48
N ASP A 575 29.30 7.87 -48.56
CA ASP A 575 29.69 8.63 -47.35
C ASP A 575 30.00 10.15 -47.52
N ALA A 576 29.74 10.94 -46.46
CA ALA A 576 30.67 11.98 -45.96
C ALA A 576 30.22 12.63 -44.62
N LYS A 577 31.02 12.35 -43.57
CA LYS A 577 31.60 13.24 -42.53
C LYS A 577 30.79 14.38 -41.88
N GLY A 578 30.75 14.33 -40.54
CA GLY A 578 31.25 15.41 -39.67
C GLY A 578 30.24 16.11 -38.75
N GLY A 579 30.09 15.64 -37.51
CA GLY A 579 29.42 16.35 -36.41
C GLY A 579 30.05 15.98 -35.05
N PRO A 580 30.15 16.91 -34.09
CA PRO A 580 31.09 16.84 -32.96
C PRO A 580 30.67 15.87 -31.84
N GLU A 581 31.69 15.31 -31.18
CA GLU A 581 31.59 14.38 -30.05
C GLU A 581 30.77 14.94 -28.87
N VAL A 582 29.66 14.27 -28.57
CA VAL A 582 28.95 14.40 -27.29
C VAL A 582 29.53 13.34 -26.34
N LYS A 583 30.11 13.81 -25.24
CA LYS A 583 30.61 13.00 -24.13
C LYS A 583 29.56 11.97 -23.71
N THR A 584 29.92 10.69 -23.78
CA THR A 584 29.13 9.56 -23.30
C THR A 584 28.72 9.76 -21.84
N LYS A 585 27.41 9.97 -21.61
CA LYS A 585 26.80 9.75 -20.29
C LYS A 585 26.88 8.25 -19.98
N THR A 586 27.52 7.93 -18.87
CA THR A 586 27.52 6.62 -18.24
C THR A 586 26.09 6.11 -18.13
N LYS A 587 25.82 4.96 -18.75
CA LYS A 587 24.53 4.27 -18.67
C LYS A 587 24.32 3.85 -17.21
N VAL A 588 23.52 4.58 -16.45
CA VAL A 588 22.99 4.12 -15.17
C VAL A 588 22.02 3.00 -15.50
N GLN A 589 22.48 1.75 -15.46
CA GLN A 589 21.56 0.63 -15.34
C GLN A 589 20.83 0.80 -14.01
N SER A 590 19.50 0.90 -14.05
CA SER A 590 18.68 1.02 -12.86
C SER A 590 18.91 -0.21 -11.97
N LYS A 591 19.03 0.01 -10.65
CA LYS A 591 19.14 -1.05 -9.65
C LYS A 591 18.02 -2.11 -9.76
N ALA A 592 16.93 -1.81 -10.46
CA ALA A 592 15.85 -2.74 -10.79
C ALA A 592 16.30 -3.88 -11.72
N ALA A 593 17.17 -3.62 -12.71
CA ALA A 593 17.71 -4.66 -13.59
C ALA A 593 18.66 -5.62 -12.83
N GLU A 594 19.46 -5.09 -11.90
CA GLU A 594 20.30 -5.89 -11.00
C GLU A 594 19.46 -6.75 -10.04
N ARG A 595 18.33 -6.23 -9.54
CA ARG A 595 17.38 -6.99 -8.72
C ARG A 595 16.70 -8.13 -9.51
N LYS A 596 16.35 -7.89 -10.78
CA LYS A 596 15.83 -8.95 -11.68
C LYS A 596 16.87 -10.03 -11.97
N ALA A 597 18.14 -9.66 -12.16
CA ALA A 597 19.24 -10.61 -12.30
C ALA A 597 19.50 -11.41 -11.01
N ALA A 598 19.39 -10.79 -9.83
CA ALA A 598 19.46 -11.46 -8.55
C ALA A 598 18.26 -12.42 -8.30
N ARG A 599 17.08 -12.09 -8.85
CA ARG A 599 15.86 -12.93 -8.82
C ARG A 599 16.05 -14.25 -9.57
N ALA A 600 16.76 -14.24 -10.72
CA ALA A 600 17.08 -15.46 -11.46
C ALA A 600 18.09 -16.37 -10.74
N ALA A 601 18.99 -15.80 -9.93
CA ALA A 601 20.01 -16.57 -9.21
C ALA A 601 19.48 -17.25 -7.93
N LYS A 602 18.32 -16.84 -7.40
CA LYS A 602 17.73 -17.38 -6.15
C LYS A 602 16.79 -18.58 -6.34
N VAL A 603 16.45 -18.97 -7.56
CA VAL A 603 15.52 -20.10 -7.87
C VAL A 603 16.25 -21.44 -8.00
N ALA A 604 17.40 -21.61 -7.33
CA ALA A 604 17.97 -22.93 -7.08
C ALA A 604 17.70 -23.29 -5.62
N PRO A 605 17.06 -24.45 -5.31
CA PRO A 605 16.71 -24.78 -3.94
C PRO A 605 18.00 -24.93 -3.13
N ALA A 606 18.19 -24.04 -2.15
CA ALA A 606 19.27 -24.12 -1.19
C ALA A 606 19.10 -25.41 -0.36
N LYS A 607 19.80 -26.48 -0.77
CA LYS A 607 19.94 -27.67 0.07
C LYS A 607 20.56 -27.24 1.40
N SER A 608 19.81 -27.44 2.50
CA SER A 608 20.25 -27.06 3.83
C SER A 608 21.61 -27.71 4.14
N LYS A 609 22.53 -26.96 4.76
CA LYS A 609 23.84 -27.48 5.22
C LYS A 609 23.70 -28.70 6.15
N ALA A 610 22.52 -28.93 6.72
CA ALA A 610 22.17 -30.12 7.49
C ALA A 610 22.03 -31.38 6.62
N ALA A 611 21.44 -31.28 5.42
CA ALA A 611 21.29 -32.41 4.49
C ALA A 611 22.64 -32.90 3.93
N THR A 612 23.56 -31.97 3.66
CA THR A 612 24.91 -32.31 3.15
C THR A 612 25.78 -32.99 4.21
N ARG A 613 25.63 -32.61 5.51
CA ARG A 613 26.32 -33.28 6.63
C ARG A 613 25.73 -34.66 6.95
N ALA A 614 24.44 -34.87 6.73
CA ALA A 614 23.80 -36.18 6.92
C ALA A 614 24.20 -37.18 5.81
N ALA A 615 24.36 -36.72 4.57
CA ALA A 615 24.84 -37.55 3.47
C ALA A 615 26.33 -37.96 3.63
N ALA A 616 27.18 -37.03 4.10
CA ALA A 616 28.59 -37.33 4.35
C ALA A 616 28.82 -38.34 5.50
N ARG A 617 27.94 -38.38 6.51
CA ARG A 617 28.01 -39.38 7.60
C ARG A 617 27.50 -40.77 7.20
N ARG A 618 26.63 -40.88 6.18
CA ARG A 618 26.14 -42.18 5.68
C ARG A 618 27.16 -42.91 4.79
N ASN A 619 28.04 -42.18 4.09
CA ASN A 619 29.07 -42.78 3.24
C ASN A 619 30.36 -43.17 3.99
N ALA A 620 30.50 -42.83 5.27
CA ALA A 620 31.64 -43.23 6.11
C ALA A 620 31.39 -44.53 6.91
N LYS A 621 30.28 -45.24 6.64
CA LYS A 621 29.89 -46.50 7.30
C LYS A 621 29.52 -47.62 6.31
N LYS A 622 30.07 -47.57 5.08
CA LYS A 622 30.12 -48.72 4.18
C LYS A 622 31.57 -49.05 3.86
#